data_AF-A0A504WWI7-F1
#
_entry.id   AF-A0A504WWI7-F1
#
_cell.length_a   1.000
_cell.length_b   1.000
_cell.length_c   1.000
_cell.angle_alpha   90.00
_cell.angle_beta   90.00
_cell.angle_gamma   90.00
#
_symmetry.space_group_name_H-M   'P 1'
#
loop_
_entity.id
_entity.type
_entity.pdbx_description
1 polymer ?
#
loop_
_entity_poly.entity_id
_entity_poly.type
_entity_poly.pdbx_seq_one_letter_code
_entity_poly.pdbx_strand_id
1 'polypeptide(L)'
;MSATKIVIVGAVRRRMDPPDGGLSSLHTLDLMLRSRVTSSGTTVQEDCSSGGSTIHGIGCRLVRHKIGLGMASSFEPMPNIPSFWLAGSPNGELCGDVTVLHGLQGALLDPTVGKNGMAMRLLFRGVVETHKASRELQNGAPMPTFKRFSAGTVTVGNLNFVSIAGKQLCCFPLRSLQRCLPTPILAELKAWAILGGTFKTLSKLFGNADMKPDSVDCF
;
A
#
# COMPACT_ATOMS: atom_id res chain seq x y z
N MET A 1 -5.54 -1.16 33.86
CA MET A 1 -4.25 -0.79 33.23
C MET A 1 -4.49 0.27 32.17
N SER A 2 -3.78 1.40 32.21
CA SER A 2 -3.92 2.47 31.20
C SER A 2 -3.37 2.00 29.85
N ALA A 3 -4.14 2.14 28.78
CA ALA A 3 -3.75 1.72 27.43
C ALA A 3 -2.45 2.40 26.98
N THR A 4 -1.54 1.62 26.38
CA THR A 4 -0.28 2.15 25.82
C THR A 4 -0.59 3.07 24.64
N LYS A 5 -0.40 4.38 24.83
CA LYS A 5 -0.50 5.36 23.75
C LYS A 5 0.72 5.24 22.83
N ILE A 6 0.47 5.10 21.53
CA ILE A 6 1.51 5.11 20.49
C ILE A 6 1.53 6.49 19.85
N VAL A 7 2.72 7.06 19.71
CA VAL A 7 2.95 8.36 19.06
C VAL A 7 3.86 8.22 17.86
N ILE A 8 3.60 9.08 16.87
CA ILE A 8 4.42 9.27 15.68
C ILE A 8 5.26 10.52 15.90
N VAL A 9 6.57 10.40 15.69
CA VAL A 9 7.51 11.54 15.86
C VAL A 9 8.25 11.92 14.59
N GLY A 10 8.11 11.12 13.54
CA GLY A 10 8.73 11.37 12.25
C GLY A 10 8.00 10.62 11.15
N ALA A 11 7.71 11.33 10.06
CA ALA A 11 7.13 10.78 8.85
C ALA A 11 7.86 11.38 7.65
N VAL A 12 8.41 10.53 6.79
CA VAL A 12 9.15 10.96 5.60
C VAL A 12 8.69 10.13 4.41
N ARG A 13 8.53 10.79 3.27
CA ARG A 13 8.31 10.11 1.98
C ARG A 13 9.27 10.67 0.96
N ARG A 14 9.76 9.81 0.06
CA ARG A 14 10.39 10.29 -1.17
C ARG A 14 9.32 10.82 -2.12
N ARG A 15 9.76 11.65 -3.08
CA ARG A 15 8.94 12.03 -4.23
C ARG A 15 8.47 10.77 -4.94
N MET A 16 7.23 10.78 -5.42
CA MET A 16 6.74 9.72 -6.31
C MET A 16 7.17 10.06 -7.72
N ASP A 17 7.84 9.10 -8.36
CA ASP A 17 8.30 9.24 -9.74
C ASP A 17 7.49 8.31 -10.66
N PRO A 18 7.28 8.72 -11.92
CA PRO A 18 6.73 7.84 -12.93
C PRO A 18 7.71 6.68 -13.22
N PRO A 19 7.26 5.63 -13.96
CA PRO A 19 8.06 4.44 -14.19
C PRO A 19 9.42 4.68 -14.87
N ASP A 20 9.51 5.72 -15.68
CA ASP A 20 10.67 6.21 -16.41
C ASP A 20 11.36 7.41 -15.72
N GLY A 21 10.95 7.74 -14.49
CA GLY A 21 11.47 8.87 -13.72
C GLY A 21 12.87 8.64 -13.14
N GLY A 22 13.36 9.62 -12.40
CA GLY A 22 14.73 9.63 -11.86
C GLY A 22 15.00 8.55 -10.80
N LEU A 23 13.95 7.92 -10.25
CA LEU A 23 14.08 6.78 -9.34
C LEU A 23 14.09 5.41 -10.02
N SER A 24 13.88 5.33 -11.34
CA SER A 24 13.74 4.08 -12.10
C SER A 24 14.98 3.18 -12.06
N SER A 25 16.17 3.75 -11.95
CA SER A 25 17.43 3.01 -11.88
C SER A 25 17.80 2.52 -10.47
N LEU A 26 17.04 2.90 -9.44
CA LEU A 26 17.35 2.52 -8.07
C LEU A 26 16.81 1.14 -7.73
N HIS A 27 17.64 0.33 -7.07
CA HIS A 27 17.20 -0.92 -6.48
C HIS A 27 16.32 -0.63 -5.25
N THR A 28 15.39 -1.54 -4.90
CA THR A 28 14.53 -1.40 -3.72
C THR A 28 15.32 -1.11 -2.44
N LEU A 29 16.47 -1.75 -2.30
CA LEU A 29 17.36 -1.57 -1.15
C LEU A 29 18.00 -0.18 -1.10
N ASP A 30 18.19 0.49 -2.25
CA ASP A 30 18.69 1.88 -2.30
C ASP A 30 17.59 2.90 -1.96
N LEU A 31 16.32 2.50 -2.13
CA LEU A 31 15.18 3.27 -1.67
C LEU A 31 15.02 3.20 -0.15
N MET A 32 15.41 2.07 0.47
CA MET A 32 15.49 1.98 1.93
C MET A 32 16.52 2.97 2.46
N LEU A 33 16.09 3.84 3.39
CA LEU A 33 17.04 4.64 4.15
C LEU A 33 17.96 3.67 4.89
N ARG A 34 19.28 3.73 4.62
CA ARG A 34 20.31 2.84 5.17
C ARG A 34 20.24 2.81 6.70
N SER A 35 19.40 1.94 7.26
CA SER A 35 19.32 1.72 8.69
C SER A 35 20.49 0.82 9.11
N ARG A 36 21.06 1.08 10.29
CA ARG A 36 22.15 0.23 10.80
C ARG A 36 21.61 -1.19 11.02
N VAL A 37 22.38 -2.19 10.58
CA VAL A 37 22.08 -3.64 10.58
C VAL A 37 21.92 -4.24 12.00
N THR A 38 22.01 -3.42 13.05
CA THR A 38 21.91 -3.85 14.45
C THR A 38 20.46 -4.07 14.93
N SER A 39 19.46 -3.72 14.12
CA SER A 39 18.04 -3.86 14.46
C SER A 39 17.36 -4.92 13.60
N SER A 40 16.60 -5.82 14.22
CA SER A 40 15.80 -6.82 13.50
C SER A 40 14.75 -6.15 12.59
N GLY A 41 14.60 -6.66 11.37
CA GLY A 41 13.58 -6.25 10.41
C GLY A 41 12.69 -7.42 10.00
N THR A 42 11.50 -7.11 9.49
CA THR A 42 10.61 -8.09 8.85
C THR A 42 9.92 -7.41 7.68
N THR A 43 9.96 -8.05 6.51
CA THR A 43 9.21 -7.61 5.33
C THR A 43 7.78 -8.16 5.43
N VAL A 44 6.81 -7.32 5.08
CA VAL A 44 5.38 -7.69 5.05
C VAL A 44 4.86 -7.39 3.64
N GLN A 45 4.14 -8.34 3.07
CA GLN A 45 3.49 -8.23 1.76
C GLN A 45 1.99 -8.46 1.96
N GLU A 46 1.21 -7.40 1.77
CA GLU A 46 -0.26 -7.35 1.86
C GLU A 46 -0.80 -6.46 0.74
N ASP A 47 -0.28 -6.68 -0.47
CA ASP A 47 -0.56 -5.92 -1.70
C ASP A 47 -0.51 -4.40 -1.49
N CYS A 48 -1.51 -3.67 -2.00
CA CYS A 48 -1.64 -2.22 -1.86
C CYS A 48 -1.72 -1.75 -0.39
N SER A 49 -2.01 -2.66 0.55
CA SER A 49 -2.13 -2.35 1.98
C SER A 49 -0.84 -2.59 2.77
N SER A 50 0.23 -3.10 2.14
CA SER A 50 1.51 -3.43 2.77
C SER A 50 2.05 -2.33 3.68
N GLY A 51 1.97 -1.06 3.24
CA GLY A 51 2.41 0.08 4.05
C GLY A 51 1.57 0.31 5.31
N GLY A 52 0.27 0.03 5.28
CA GLY A 52 -0.59 0.04 6.48
C GLY A 52 -0.29 -1.17 7.38
N SER A 53 -0.05 -2.33 6.79
CA SER A 53 0.26 -3.57 7.50
C SER A 53 1.58 -3.51 8.26
N THR A 54 2.59 -2.77 7.77
CA THR A 54 3.83 -2.55 8.54
C THR A 54 3.59 -1.68 9.76
N ILE A 55 2.78 -0.61 9.65
CA ILE A 55 2.38 0.23 10.79
C ILE A 55 1.60 -0.62 11.82
N HIS A 56 0.64 -1.43 11.35
CA HIS A 56 -0.10 -2.36 12.17
C HIS A 56 0.81 -3.31 12.95
N GLY A 57 1.77 -3.94 12.26
CA GLY A 57 2.71 -4.88 12.86
C GLY A 57 3.62 -4.23 13.91
N ILE A 58 4.03 -2.98 13.72
CA ILE A 58 4.79 -2.21 14.70
C ILE A 58 3.90 -1.82 15.89
N GLY A 59 2.70 -1.30 15.64
CA GLY A 59 1.75 -0.92 16.69
C GLY A 59 1.41 -2.08 17.63
N CYS A 60 1.13 -3.26 17.07
CA CYS A 60 0.88 -4.47 17.85
C CYS A 60 2.06 -4.86 18.76
N ARG A 61 3.29 -4.71 18.29
CA ARG A 61 4.50 -5.03 19.07
C ARG A 61 4.74 -3.99 20.17
N LEU A 62 4.46 -2.72 19.92
CA LEU A 62 4.55 -1.63 20.90
C LEU A 62 3.51 -1.79 22.02
N VAL A 63 2.25 -2.06 21.70
CA VAL A 63 1.19 -2.27 22.70
C VAL A 63 1.47 -3.50 23.57
N ARG A 64 2.01 -4.56 22.98
CA ARG A 64 2.41 -5.78 23.70
C ARG A 64 3.75 -5.66 24.43
N HIS A 65 4.35 -4.47 24.47
CA HIS A 65 5.64 -4.20 25.11
C HIS A 65 6.78 -5.09 24.60
N LYS A 66 6.69 -5.61 23.36
CA LYS A 66 7.75 -6.42 22.74
C LYS A 66 8.90 -5.57 22.20
N ILE A 67 8.62 -4.32 21.85
CA ILE A 67 9.61 -3.34 21.40
C ILE A 67 9.32 -2.00 22.08
N GLY A 68 10.38 -1.22 22.33
CA GLY A 68 10.27 0.15 22.87
C GLY A 68 10.28 1.24 21.80
N LEU A 69 10.61 0.88 20.55
CA LEU A 69 10.67 1.75 19.39
C LEU A 69 10.47 0.87 18.15
N GLY A 70 9.70 1.36 17.17
CA GLY A 70 9.53 0.69 15.90
C GLY A 70 9.55 1.67 14.73
N MET A 71 10.03 1.19 13.60
CA MET A 71 10.03 1.90 12.34
C MET A 71 9.21 1.11 11.33
N ALA A 72 8.15 1.73 10.81
CA ALA A 72 7.36 1.18 9.73
C ALA A 72 7.80 1.82 8.41
N SER A 73 7.91 1.04 7.35
CA SER A 73 8.31 1.55 6.04
C SER A 73 7.66 0.74 4.93
N SER A 74 7.58 1.34 3.75
CA SER A 74 7.03 0.71 2.54
C SER A 74 7.77 1.24 1.33
N PHE A 75 8.17 0.33 0.45
CA PHE A 75 8.92 0.64 -0.76
C PHE A 75 8.38 -0.20 -1.91
N GLU A 76 8.15 0.44 -3.05
CA GLU A 76 7.63 -0.24 -4.23
C GLU A 76 8.29 0.34 -5.49
N PRO A 77 9.27 -0.36 -6.09
CA PRO A 77 9.86 0.03 -7.36
C PRO A 77 9.21 -0.77 -8.48
N MET A 78 7.98 -0.41 -8.83
CA MET A 78 7.21 -1.13 -9.85
C MET A 78 7.93 -1.34 -11.20
N PRO A 79 8.80 -0.43 -11.69
CA PRO A 79 9.52 -0.63 -12.96
C PRO A 79 10.59 -1.72 -12.91
N ASN A 80 11.07 -2.07 -11.71
CA ASN A 80 12.14 -3.04 -11.51
C ASN A 80 11.60 -4.42 -11.03
N ILE A 81 10.29 -4.66 -11.15
CA ILE A 81 9.73 -5.97 -10.83
C ILE A 81 10.20 -6.98 -11.88
N PRO A 82 10.87 -8.07 -11.49
CA PRO A 82 11.38 -9.05 -12.44
C PRO A 82 10.26 -9.78 -13.17
N SER A 83 10.52 -10.17 -14.41
CA SER A 83 9.71 -11.14 -15.14
C SER A 83 10.16 -12.55 -14.80
N PHE A 84 9.20 -13.44 -14.59
CA PHE A 84 9.47 -14.83 -14.25
C PHE A 84 9.29 -15.71 -15.48
N TRP A 85 10.27 -16.57 -15.70
CA TRP A 85 10.18 -17.63 -16.69
C TRP A 85 9.49 -18.79 -16.02
N LEU A 86 8.28 -19.10 -16.44
CA LEU A 86 7.67 -20.37 -16.07
C LEU A 86 8.30 -21.43 -16.99
N ALA A 87 9.48 -21.91 -16.58
CA ALA A 87 10.15 -23.00 -17.25
C ALA A 87 9.41 -24.30 -16.91
N GLY A 88 8.92 -24.97 -17.95
CA GLY A 88 8.25 -26.26 -17.87
C GLY A 88 6.82 -26.20 -18.37
N SER A 89 6.55 -26.97 -19.42
CA SER A 89 5.24 -27.61 -19.57
C SER A 89 4.91 -28.30 -18.24
N PRO A 90 3.64 -28.36 -17.78
CA PRO A 90 3.23 -29.20 -16.65
C PRO A 90 3.74 -30.65 -16.74
N ASN A 91 4.16 -31.07 -17.94
CA ASN A 91 4.67 -32.40 -18.27
C ASN A 91 6.21 -32.52 -18.28
N GLY A 92 6.98 -31.52 -17.84
CA GLY A 92 8.43 -31.62 -17.67
C GLY A 92 9.25 -31.64 -18.98
N GLU A 93 8.67 -31.16 -20.09
CA GLU A 93 9.36 -31.10 -21.38
C GLU A 93 10.43 -30.00 -21.40
N LEU A 94 11.64 -30.37 -21.83
CA LEU A 94 12.82 -29.47 -21.95
C LEU A 94 12.81 -28.62 -23.23
N CYS A 95 11.88 -28.89 -24.15
CA CYS A 95 11.68 -28.14 -25.39
C CYS A 95 10.19 -27.82 -25.53
N GLY A 96 9.88 -26.54 -25.71
CA GLY A 96 8.51 -26.05 -25.87
C GLY A 96 8.45 -24.53 -25.74
N ASP A 97 7.30 -23.95 -26.05
CA ASP A 97 7.07 -22.53 -25.88
C ASP A 97 7.17 -22.14 -24.40
N VAL A 98 8.02 -21.16 -24.09
CA VAL A 98 8.15 -20.62 -22.74
C VAL A 98 7.18 -19.47 -22.55
N THR A 99 6.39 -19.54 -21.48
CA THR A 99 5.57 -18.40 -21.05
C THR A 99 6.38 -17.51 -20.12
N VAL A 100 6.59 -16.26 -20.54
CA VAL A 100 7.19 -15.22 -19.70
C VAL A 100 6.08 -14.48 -18.98
N LEU A 101 6.04 -14.60 -17.65
CA LEU A 101 5.10 -13.87 -16.81
C LEU A 101 5.72 -12.52 -16.41
N HIS A 102 5.12 -11.42 -16.85
CA HIS A 102 5.53 -10.09 -16.42
C HIS A 102 5.15 -9.88 -14.95
N GLY A 103 6.12 -9.74 -14.04
CA GLY A 103 5.84 -9.73 -12.60
C GLY A 103 4.88 -8.62 -12.16
N LEU A 104 4.98 -7.41 -12.74
CA LEU A 104 4.01 -6.34 -12.48
C LEU A 104 2.57 -6.70 -12.91
N GLN A 105 2.39 -7.38 -14.05
CA GLN A 105 1.06 -7.81 -14.46
C GLN A 105 0.52 -8.89 -13.53
N GLY A 106 1.37 -9.80 -13.06
CA GLY A 106 1.03 -10.78 -12.04
C GLY A 106 0.59 -10.14 -10.73
N ALA A 107 1.31 -9.11 -10.26
CA ALA A 107 0.95 -8.37 -9.05
C ALA A 107 -0.36 -7.57 -9.16
N LEU A 108 -0.78 -7.22 -10.37
CA LEU A 108 -2.02 -6.49 -10.66
C LEU A 108 -3.18 -7.40 -11.09
N LEU A 109 -2.99 -8.72 -10.96
CA LEU A 109 -3.99 -9.74 -11.23
C LEU A 109 -4.46 -10.34 -9.90
N ASP A 110 -5.76 -10.33 -9.65
CA ASP A 110 -6.34 -11.09 -8.55
C ASP A 110 -6.55 -12.54 -9.02
N PRO A 111 -5.80 -13.53 -8.49
CA PRO A 111 -5.91 -14.92 -8.91
C PRO A 111 -7.18 -15.61 -8.38
N THR A 112 -7.91 -14.98 -7.46
CA THR A 112 -9.08 -15.57 -6.80
C THR A 112 -10.39 -15.25 -7.51
N VAL A 113 -10.39 -14.29 -8.45
CA VAL A 113 -11.58 -13.87 -9.18
C VAL A 113 -11.54 -14.34 -10.63
N GLY A 114 -12.54 -15.13 -11.04
CA GLY A 114 -12.63 -15.69 -12.39
C GLY A 114 -11.75 -16.93 -12.58
N LYS A 115 -11.85 -17.58 -13.75
CA LYS A 115 -11.14 -18.85 -14.02
C LYS A 115 -9.62 -18.70 -14.15
N ASN A 116 -9.14 -17.54 -14.61
CA ASN A 116 -7.72 -17.27 -14.90
C ASN A 116 -7.19 -16.06 -14.10
N GLY A 117 -7.89 -15.68 -13.02
CA GLY A 117 -7.69 -14.41 -12.36
C GLY A 117 -8.27 -13.21 -13.13
N MET A 118 -8.44 -12.09 -12.45
CA MET A 118 -9.01 -10.87 -13.00
C MET A 118 -8.12 -9.67 -12.69
N ALA A 119 -7.82 -8.88 -13.72
CA ALA A 119 -7.01 -7.67 -13.54
C ALA A 119 -7.75 -6.66 -12.64
N MET A 120 -7.02 -6.00 -11.74
CA MET A 120 -7.59 -5.04 -10.79
C MET A 120 -8.44 -3.94 -11.46
N ARG A 121 -8.07 -3.51 -12.68
CA ARG A 121 -8.87 -2.55 -13.47
C ARG A 121 -10.28 -3.05 -13.81
N LEU A 122 -10.44 -4.36 -14.01
CA LEU A 122 -11.73 -4.99 -14.33
C LEU A 122 -12.57 -5.17 -13.06
N LEU A 123 -11.92 -5.46 -11.93
CA LEU A 123 -12.58 -5.45 -10.61
C LEU A 123 -13.13 -4.05 -10.29
N PHE A 124 -12.34 -3.00 -10.54
CA PHE A 124 -12.78 -1.61 -10.37
C PHE A 124 -13.97 -1.27 -11.26
N ARG A 125 -14.00 -1.77 -12.51
CA ARG A 125 -15.17 -1.62 -13.38
C ARG A 125 -16.43 -2.25 -12.75
N GLY A 126 -16.33 -3.42 -12.14
CA GLY A 126 -17.45 -4.04 -11.42
C GLY A 126 -17.97 -3.18 -10.26
N VAL A 127 -17.07 -2.51 -9.52
CA VAL A 127 -17.44 -1.55 -8.46
C VAL A 127 -18.18 -0.35 -9.05
N VAL A 128 -17.66 0.22 -10.13
CA VAL A 128 -18.27 1.35 -10.84
C VAL A 128 -19.67 1.01 -11.34
N GLU A 129 -19.86 -0.16 -11.93
CA GLU A 129 -21.15 -0.64 -12.41
C GLU A 129 -22.14 -0.86 -11.26
N THR A 130 -21.68 -1.49 -10.17
CA THR A 130 -22.50 -1.74 -8.96
C THR A 130 -22.99 -0.44 -8.33
N HIS A 131 -22.13 0.57 -8.23
CA HIS A 131 -22.44 1.85 -7.62
C HIS A 131 -22.94 2.91 -8.62
N LYS A 132 -23.11 2.55 -9.89
CA LYS A 132 -23.56 3.45 -10.97
C LYS A 132 -22.74 4.75 -11.05
N ALA A 133 -21.44 4.67 -10.80
CA ALA A 133 -20.57 5.84 -10.80
C ALA A 133 -20.35 6.34 -12.24
N SER A 134 -20.80 7.57 -12.52
CA SER A 134 -20.67 8.17 -13.86
C SER A 134 -19.21 8.46 -14.21
N ARG A 135 -18.94 8.71 -15.50
CA ARG A 135 -17.59 9.05 -15.94
C ARG A 135 -17.13 10.41 -15.39
N GLU A 136 -18.05 11.35 -15.36
CA GLU A 136 -17.86 12.71 -14.85
C GLU A 136 -17.48 12.64 -13.37
N LEU A 137 -18.18 11.80 -12.60
CA LEU A 137 -17.86 11.55 -11.20
C LEU A 137 -16.47 10.95 -11.02
N GLN A 138 -16.06 10.02 -11.89
CA GLN A 138 -14.73 9.41 -11.82
C GLN A 138 -13.59 10.37 -12.19
N ASN A 139 -13.84 11.35 -13.07
CA ASN A 139 -12.79 12.27 -13.52
C ASN A 139 -12.56 13.42 -12.52
N GLY A 140 -13.53 13.76 -11.65
CA GLY A 140 -13.43 14.82 -10.64
C GLY A 140 -13.35 16.27 -11.17
N ALA A 141 -12.81 16.46 -12.38
CA ALA A 141 -12.72 17.71 -13.15
C ALA A 141 -12.95 17.41 -14.66
N PRO A 142 -13.36 18.39 -15.49
CA PRO A 142 -13.50 18.18 -16.92
C PRO A 142 -12.14 17.95 -17.57
N MET A 143 -11.83 16.69 -17.93
CA MET A 143 -10.71 16.37 -18.81
C MET A 143 -11.13 16.53 -20.28
N PRO A 144 -10.19 16.91 -21.18
CA PRO A 144 -10.45 16.88 -22.61
C PRO A 144 -10.92 15.48 -23.02
N THR A 145 -12.03 15.44 -23.76
CA THR A 145 -12.70 14.24 -24.22
C THR A 145 -11.78 13.44 -25.15
N PHE A 146 -11.04 12.47 -24.60
CA PHE A 146 -10.42 11.44 -25.41
C PHE A 146 -11.53 10.65 -26.11
N LYS A 147 -11.38 10.46 -27.44
CA LYS A 147 -12.34 9.73 -28.28
C LYS A 147 -12.77 8.42 -27.61
N ARG A 148 -14.09 8.17 -27.60
CA ARG A 148 -14.71 6.93 -27.11
C ARG A 148 -14.12 5.71 -27.82
N PHE A 149 -13.14 5.07 -27.22
CA PHE A 149 -12.75 3.71 -27.57
C PHE A 149 -13.46 2.77 -26.59
N SER A 150 -14.61 2.25 -27.03
CA SER A 150 -15.43 1.22 -26.37
C SER A 150 -16.24 1.64 -25.11
N ALA A 151 -17.25 0.83 -24.78
CA ALA A 151 -18.35 1.10 -23.83
C ALA A 151 -17.96 1.10 -22.33
N GLY A 152 -16.77 1.56 -21.97
CA GLY A 152 -16.27 1.59 -20.58
C GLY A 152 -16.09 3.00 -20.01
N THR A 153 -16.32 3.17 -18.71
CA THR A 153 -16.08 4.44 -18.00
C THR A 153 -14.69 4.51 -17.35
N VAL A 154 -14.00 3.38 -17.17
CA VAL A 154 -12.64 3.28 -16.63
C VAL A 154 -11.59 3.48 -17.73
N THR A 155 -10.61 4.36 -17.51
CA THR A 155 -9.52 4.69 -18.45
C THR A 155 -8.20 4.95 -17.73
N VAL A 156 -7.10 5.04 -18.49
CA VAL A 156 -5.79 5.45 -17.96
C VAL A 156 -5.85 6.81 -17.23
N GLY A 157 -6.65 7.76 -17.70
CA GLY A 157 -6.71 9.11 -17.12
C GLY A 157 -7.47 9.24 -15.79
N ASN A 158 -8.22 8.21 -15.37
CA ASN A 158 -8.94 8.18 -14.10
C ASN A 158 -8.56 6.97 -13.22
N LEU A 159 -7.42 6.35 -13.53
CA LEU A 159 -6.78 5.33 -12.70
C LEU A 159 -5.46 5.88 -12.14
N ASN A 160 -4.99 5.28 -11.06
CA ASN A 160 -3.63 5.50 -10.60
C ASN A 160 -2.64 4.89 -11.58
N PHE A 161 -1.52 5.59 -11.79
CA PHE A 161 -0.43 5.12 -12.61
C PHE A 161 0.53 4.25 -11.80
N VAL A 162 1.25 3.39 -12.51
CA VAL A 162 2.44 2.69 -11.99
C VAL A 162 3.43 3.75 -11.50
N SER A 163 3.96 3.60 -10.28
CA SER A 163 4.82 4.62 -9.66
C SER A 163 5.95 4.00 -8.85
N ILE A 164 6.96 4.81 -8.53
CA ILE A 164 8.00 4.46 -7.58
C ILE A 164 7.83 5.32 -6.34
N ALA A 165 7.72 4.69 -5.17
CA ALA A 165 7.58 5.39 -3.90
C ALA A 165 8.31 4.69 -2.75
N GLY A 166 8.86 5.48 -1.85
CA GLY A 166 9.35 5.06 -0.55
C GLY A 166 8.76 5.91 0.57
N LYS A 167 8.22 5.27 1.60
CA LYS A 167 7.63 5.94 2.78
C LYS A 167 8.19 5.32 4.05
N GLN A 168 8.41 6.15 5.07
CA GLN A 168 8.90 5.72 6.37
C GLN A 168 8.23 6.51 7.50
N LEU A 169 7.89 5.79 8.57
CA LEU A 169 7.22 6.28 9.76
C LEU A 169 7.95 5.77 11.00
N CYS A 170 8.21 6.66 11.96
CA CYS A 170 8.84 6.33 13.23
C CYS A 170 7.82 6.39 14.37
N CYS A 171 7.66 5.30 15.11
CA CYS A 171 6.63 5.12 16.13
C CYS A 171 7.23 4.77 17.50
N PHE A 172 6.74 5.44 18.55
CA PHE A 172 7.17 5.25 19.94
C PHE A 172 5.96 4.99 20.85
N PRO A 173 6.14 4.25 21.95
CA PRO A 173 5.24 4.34 23.10
C PRO A 173 5.43 5.71 23.76
N LEU A 174 4.34 6.43 24.03
CA LEU A 174 4.39 7.78 24.63
C LEU A 174 5.22 7.83 25.93
N ARG A 175 5.09 6.79 26.77
CA ARG A 175 5.83 6.67 28.03
C ARG A 175 7.34 6.50 27.85
N SER A 176 7.78 5.91 26.74
CA SER A 176 9.21 5.75 26.42
C SER A 176 9.80 7.03 25.83
N LEU A 177 8.99 7.82 25.12
CA LEU A 177 9.43 9.10 24.55
C LEU A 177 9.74 10.14 25.64
N GLN A 178 8.86 10.24 26.64
CA GLN A 178 8.96 11.20 27.75
C GLN A 178 10.25 11.09 28.57
N ARG A 179 11.00 9.98 28.47
CA ARG A 179 12.22 9.75 29.24
C ARG A 179 13.51 9.94 28.45
N CYS A 180 13.47 9.93 27.11
CA CYS A 180 14.69 9.69 26.33
C CYS A 180 14.98 10.73 25.25
N LEU A 181 13.99 11.44 24.69
CA LEU A 181 14.23 12.35 23.56
C LEU A 181 13.28 13.56 23.57
N PRO A 182 13.78 14.80 23.48
CA PRO A 182 12.96 16.00 23.27
C PRO A 182 12.52 16.09 21.80
N THR A 183 11.79 15.08 21.31
CA THR A 183 11.27 15.07 19.94
C THR A 183 9.82 15.51 19.91
N PRO A 184 9.41 16.40 18.99
CA PRO A 184 8.03 16.79 18.85
C PRO A 184 7.16 15.59 18.45
N ILE A 185 5.98 15.50 19.05
CA ILE A 185 4.97 14.50 18.68
C ILE A 185 4.18 15.07 17.49
N LEU A 186 4.16 14.33 16.38
CA LEU A 186 3.40 14.70 15.19
C LEU A 186 1.93 14.27 15.28
N ALA A 187 1.68 13.06 15.79
CA ALA A 187 0.34 12.49 15.92
C ALA A 187 0.30 11.33 16.94
N GLU A 188 -0.89 11.01 17.43
CA GLU A 188 -1.18 9.79 18.22
C GLU A 188 -1.88 8.77 17.32
N LEU A 189 -1.41 7.51 17.32
CA LEU A 189 -2.08 6.41 16.61
C LEU A 189 -3.25 5.90 17.47
N LYS A 190 -4.46 6.37 17.17
CA LYS A 190 -5.68 6.05 17.94
C LYS A 190 -6.21 4.63 17.70
N ALA A 191 -6.28 4.21 16.44
CA ALA A 191 -6.80 2.90 16.06
C ALA A 191 -6.21 2.43 14.73
N TRP A 192 -6.32 1.13 14.48
CA TRP A 192 -5.98 0.49 13.22
C TRP A 192 -6.92 -0.71 12.97
N ALA A 193 -7.12 -1.08 11.71
CA ALA A 193 -7.84 -2.29 11.33
C ALA A 193 -7.36 -2.76 9.95
N ILE A 194 -7.33 -4.08 9.75
CA ILE A 194 -7.09 -4.72 8.45
C ILE A 194 -8.29 -5.64 8.22
N LEU A 195 -9.13 -5.29 7.25
CA LEU A 195 -10.31 -6.07 6.86
C LEU A 195 -10.45 -6.07 5.34
N GLY A 196 -11.20 -7.02 4.79
CA GLY A 196 -11.54 -7.04 3.36
C GLY A 196 -12.46 -5.88 2.98
N GLY A 197 -11.89 -4.83 2.39
CA GLY A 197 -12.62 -3.68 1.82
C GLY A 197 -12.68 -2.43 2.71
N THR A 198 -12.67 -1.26 2.07
CA THR A 198 -12.55 0.05 2.73
C THR A 198 -13.71 0.38 3.66
N PHE A 199 -14.96 0.16 3.25
CA PHE A 199 -16.13 0.52 4.06
C PHE A 199 -16.21 -0.27 5.38
N LYS A 200 -15.94 -1.58 5.33
CA LYS A 200 -15.88 -2.42 6.54
C LYS A 200 -14.74 -1.99 7.45
N THR A 201 -13.59 -1.67 6.87
CA THR A 201 -12.41 -1.19 7.59
C THR A 201 -12.68 0.13 8.31
N LEU A 202 -13.26 1.12 7.62
CA LEU A 202 -13.60 2.42 8.19
C LEU A 202 -14.61 2.31 9.34
N SER A 203 -15.68 1.55 9.16
CA SER A 203 -16.67 1.32 10.23
C SER A 203 -16.02 0.74 11.49
N LYS A 204 -15.12 -0.25 11.32
CA LYS A 204 -14.39 -0.83 12.44
C LYS A 204 -13.39 0.14 13.07
N LEU A 205 -12.70 0.94 12.27
CA LEU A 205 -11.77 1.98 12.73
C LEU A 205 -12.47 3.00 13.62
N PHE A 206 -13.61 3.55 13.16
CA PHE A 206 -14.40 4.51 13.93
C PHE A 206 -14.87 3.93 15.26
N GLY A 207 -15.38 2.69 15.25
CA GLY A 207 -15.78 2.00 16.47
C GLY A 207 -14.61 1.75 17.43
N ASN A 208 -13.43 1.38 16.91
CA ASN A 208 -12.23 1.16 17.74
C ASN A 208 -11.64 2.46 18.29
N ALA A 209 -11.78 3.57 17.56
CA ALA A 209 -11.26 4.89 17.94
C ALA A 209 -12.23 5.68 18.82
N ASP A 210 -13.48 5.22 18.97
CA ASP A 210 -14.59 5.97 19.58
C ASP A 210 -14.76 7.35 18.91
N MET A 211 -14.74 7.36 17.57
CA MET A 211 -14.82 8.57 16.75
C MET A 211 -16.01 8.51 15.80
N LYS A 212 -16.53 9.68 15.45
CA LYS A 212 -17.57 9.84 14.41
C LYS A 212 -16.92 10.29 13.09
N PRO A 213 -17.50 9.96 11.92
CA PRO A 213 -16.99 10.45 10.64
C PRO A 213 -16.82 11.98 10.60
N ASP A 214 -17.77 12.72 11.18
CA ASP A 214 -17.76 14.19 11.19
C ASP A 214 -16.67 14.79 12.11
N SER A 215 -16.03 13.97 12.94
CA SER A 215 -14.89 14.39 13.78
C SER A 215 -13.54 14.24 13.08
N VAL A 216 -13.54 13.83 11.81
CA VAL A 216 -12.31 13.67 11.02
C VAL A 216 -12.07 14.93 10.21
N ASP A 217 -11.02 15.66 10.58
CA ASP A 217 -10.62 16.88 9.87
C ASP A 217 -10.04 16.58 8.48
N CYS A 218 -9.49 15.37 8.28
CA CYS A 218 -8.83 14.96 7.03
C CYS A 218 -8.94 13.45 6.79
N PHE A 219 -9.43 13.06 5.60
CA PHE A 219 -9.48 11.69 5.09
C PHE A 219 -8.38 11.41 4.07
#